data_AF-A0A5B6ZYW1-F1
#
_entry.id   AF-A0A5B6ZYW1-F1
#
_cell.length_a   1.000
_cell.length_b   1.000
_cell.length_c   1.000
_cell.angle_alpha   90.00
_cell.angle_beta   90.00
_cell.angle_gamma   90.00
#
_symmetry.space_group_name_H-M   'P 1'
#
loop_
_entity.id
_entity.type
_entity.pdbx_description
1 polymer ?
#
loop_
_entity_poly.entity_id
_entity_poly.type
_entity_poly.pdbx_seq_one_letter_code
_entity_poly.pdbx_strand_id
1 'polypeptide(L)'
;KTSIQFILLVFLSSTFLYLETIELGSCNGGGLNVSCIDIERKALLSFKESLTDPSARLSSWVGGDCCKWEGVRCNNRTGHVIKLKLRNPYQRNLDGLAADGAAYEIGGEISPSLLDLKHLSYLDLSMNNFGGIHIPNFIGSLEK
;
A
#
# COMPACT_ATOMS: atom_id res chain seq x y z
N LYS A 1 -20.79 12.18 -50.72
CA LYS A 1 -21.13 11.56 -49.41
C LYS A 1 -19.86 10.93 -48.83
N THR A 2 -18.91 11.79 -48.49
CA THR A 2 -17.60 11.46 -47.92
C THR A 2 -17.28 12.68 -47.09
N SER A 3 -17.78 12.71 -45.85
CA SER A 3 -17.49 13.86 -44.98
C SER A 3 -17.76 13.64 -43.51
N ILE A 4 -18.49 12.59 -43.09
CA ILE A 4 -18.82 12.41 -41.66
C ILE A 4 -18.01 11.24 -41.05
N GLN A 5 -17.89 10.12 -41.77
CA GLN A 5 -17.16 8.95 -41.28
C GLN A 5 -15.64 9.20 -41.17
N PHE A 6 -15.06 9.98 -42.08
CA PHE A 6 -13.65 10.40 -41.99
C PHE A 6 -13.42 11.36 -40.82
N ILE A 7 -14.35 12.27 -40.54
CA ILE A 7 -14.24 13.22 -39.44
C ILE A 7 -14.29 12.49 -38.09
N LEU A 8 -15.17 11.49 -37.94
CA LEU A 8 -15.27 10.67 -36.72
C LEU A 8 -14.00 9.86 -36.45
N LEU A 9 -13.36 9.32 -37.49
CA LEU A 9 -12.10 8.59 -37.35
C LEU A 9 -10.93 9.50 -36.93
N VAL A 10 -10.89 10.74 -37.43
CA VAL A 10 -9.92 11.75 -37.01
C VAL A 10 -10.12 12.12 -35.53
N PHE A 11 -11.37 12.25 -35.06
CA PHE A 11 -11.63 12.54 -33.64
C PHE A 11 -11.22 11.38 -32.71
N LEU A 12 -11.45 10.12 -33.11
CA LEU A 12 -11.07 8.95 -32.30
C LEU A 12 -9.56 8.72 -32.23
N SER A 13 -8.80 9.02 -33.29
CA SER A 13 -7.33 8.94 -33.24
C SER A 13 -6.70 10.09 -32.46
N SER A 14 -7.30 11.29 -32.52
CA SER A 14 -6.85 12.48 -31.79
C SER A 14 -7.00 12.31 -30.27
N THR A 15 -8.05 11.63 -29.80
CA THR A 15 -8.22 11.30 -28.39
C THR A 15 -7.28 10.18 -27.93
N PHE A 16 -6.93 9.25 -28.82
CA PHE A 16 -5.98 8.16 -28.54
C PHE A 16 -4.54 8.67 -28.35
N LEU A 17 -4.16 9.74 -29.04
CA LEU A 17 -2.84 10.39 -28.93
C LEU A 17 -2.69 11.30 -27.70
N TYR A 18 -3.76 11.54 -26.94
CA TYR A 18 -3.74 12.43 -25.77
C TYR A 18 -3.46 11.70 -24.44
N LEU A 19 -3.29 10.37 -24.47
CA LEU A 19 -3.08 9.53 -23.28
C LEU A 19 -1.67 8.94 -23.18
N GLU A 20 -0.69 9.55 -23.83
CA GLU A 20 0.73 9.25 -23.61
C GLU A 20 1.47 10.52 -23.15
N THR A 21 1.43 10.78 -21.84
CA THR A 21 2.53 11.42 -21.10
C THR A 21 2.30 11.19 -19.60
N ILE A 22 2.82 10.09 -19.07
CA ILE A 22 3.12 10.03 -17.63
C ILE A 22 4.49 10.67 -17.48
N GLU A 23 4.55 11.79 -16.75
CA GLU A 23 5.80 12.47 -16.44
C GLU A 23 6.82 11.49 -15.84
N LEU A 24 7.98 11.41 -16.47
CA LEU A 24 9.18 10.89 -15.81
C LEU A 24 9.61 11.91 -14.77
N GLY A 25 9.76 11.43 -13.53
CA GLY A 25 9.98 12.23 -12.33
C GLY A 25 11.05 13.31 -12.46
N SER A 26 10.70 14.50 -11.96
CA SER A 26 11.63 15.60 -11.75
C SER A 26 12.62 15.25 -10.65
N CYS A 27 13.88 15.01 -11.02
CA CYS A 27 14.99 14.96 -10.06
C CYS A 27 15.44 16.39 -9.72
N ASN A 28 14.72 17.07 -8.82
CA ASN A 28 15.22 18.32 -8.25
C ASN A 28 16.41 17.99 -7.31
N GLY A 29 17.61 18.37 -7.76
CA GLY A 29 18.87 18.27 -7.02
C GLY A 29 18.95 19.25 -5.84
N GLY A 30 18.16 19.00 -4.80
CA GLY A 30 18.27 19.64 -3.50
C GLY A 30 18.03 18.59 -2.41
N GLY A 31 19.10 18.16 -1.74
CA GLY A 31 19.11 17.20 -0.61
C GLY A 31 18.03 16.12 -0.69
N LEU A 32 18.31 15.01 -1.39
CA LEU A 32 17.36 13.91 -1.62
C LEU A 32 16.65 13.51 -0.32
N ASN A 33 15.46 14.07 -0.08
CA ASN A 33 14.50 13.48 0.83
C ASN A 33 14.07 12.19 0.14
N VAL A 34 14.74 11.09 0.50
CA VAL A 34 14.45 9.76 -0.02
C VAL A 34 13.01 9.43 0.35
N SER A 35 12.11 9.65 -0.61
CA SER A 35 10.69 9.37 -0.48
C SER A 35 10.41 7.92 -0.85
N CYS A 36 9.25 7.44 -0.43
CA CYS A 36 8.73 6.15 -0.85
C CYS A 36 8.64 6.01 -2.38
N ILE A 37 8.89 4.79 -2.87
CA ILE A 37 8.73 4.45 -4.28
C ILE A 37 7.24 4.28 -4.60
N ASP A 38 6.80 4.86 -5.72
CA ASP A 38 5.38 4.92 -6.05
C ASP A 38 4.69 3.55 -6.17
N ILE A 39 5.39 2.53 -6.68
CA ILE A 39 4.81 1.18 -6.77
C ILE A 39 4.58 0.58 -5.38
N GLU A 40 5.52 0.76 -4.46
CA GLU A 40 5.40 0.29 -3.08
C GLU A 40 4.33 1.08 -2.32
N ARG A 41 4.25 2.40 -2.56
CA ARG A 41 3.17 3.25 -2.03
C ARG A 41 1.79 2.74 -2.45
N LYS A 42 1.61 2.44 -3.75
CA LYS A 42 0.35 1.91 -4.30
C LYS A 42 0.04 0.52 -3.75
N ALA A 43 1.06 -0.33 -3.62
CA ALA A 43 0.94 -1.66 -3.03
C ALA A 43 0.45 -1.61 -1.57
N LEU A 44 1.00 -0.70 -0.77
CA LEU A 44 0.55 -0.45 0.60
C LEU A 44 -0.88 0.09 0.63
N LEU A 45 -1.27 1.01 -0.26
CA LEU A 45 -2.66 1.49 -0.30
C LEU A 45 -3.65 0.38 -0.69
N SER A 46 -3.29 -0.45 -1.67
CA SER A 46 -4.08 -1.63 -2.04
C SER A 46 -4.18 -2.63 -0.88
N PHE A 47 -3.09 -2.81 -0.12
CA PHE A 47 -3.12 -3.61 1.10
C PHE A 47 -4.04 -3.00 2.15
N LYS A 48 -3.98 -1.68 2.38
CA LYS A 48 -4.89 -0.98 3.29
C LYS A 48 -6.37 -1.15 2.91
N GLU A 49 -6.69 -1.12 1.63
CA GLU A 49 -8.06 -1.32 1.12
C GLU A 49 -8.59 -2.75 1.36
N SER A 50 -7.71 -3.76 1.45
CA SER A 50 -8.11 -5.14 1.76
C SER A 50 -8.30 -5.39 3.25
N LEU A 51 -7.90 -4.45 4.11
CA LEU A 51 -7.95 -4.59 5.56
C LEU A 51 -9.23 -3.98 6.15
N THR A 52 -9.71 -4.61 7.22
CA THR A 52 -10.69 -4.00 8.12
C THR A 52 -9.95 -3.34 9.28
N ASP A 53 -10.12 -2.04 9.46
CA ASP A 53 -9.42 -1.23 10.48
C ASP A 53 -10.42 -0.37 11.29
N PRO A 54 -11.14 -0.97 12.26
CA PRO A 54 -12.23 -0.31 12.96
C PRO A 54 -11.79 0.89 13.82
N SER A 55 -10.52 0.93 14.24
CA SER A 55 -9.94 1.99 15.07
C SER A 55 -9.08 2.98 14.28
N ALA A 56 -9.10 2.91 12.95
CA ALA A 56 -8.32 3.79 12.07
C ALA A 56 -6.82 3.85 12.41
N ARG A 57 -6.23 2.71 12.79
CA ARG A 57 -4.79 2.57 13.06
C ARG A 57 -3.92 2.87 11.83
N LEU A 58 -4.50 2.81 10.63
CA LEU A 58 -3.85 3.14 9.36
C LEU A 58 -4.18 4.57 8.89
N SER A 59 -4.63 5.45 9.78
CA SER A 59 -4.98 6.85 9.47
C SER A 59 -3.79 7.67 8.96
N SER A 60 -2.56 7.35 9.36
CA SER A 60 -1.36 8.03 8.86
C SER A 60 -1.02 7.70 7.40
N TRP A 61 -1.65 6.67 6.81
CA TRP A 61 -1.37 6.20 5.45
C TRP A 61 -2.04 7.10 4.42
N VAL A 62 -1.51 8.31 4.31
CA VAL A 62 -1.98 9.40 3.44
C VAL A 62 -0.80 10.15 2.83
N GLY A 63 -1.00 10.75 1.65
CA GLY A 63 0.04 11.50 0.94
C GLY A 63 1.01 10.64 0.10
N GLY A 64 2.10 11.27 -0.35
CA GLY A 64 3.07 10.67 -1.27
C GLY A 64 4.22 9.92 -0.60
N ASP A 65 4.60 10.30 0.62
CA ASP A 65 5.79 9.74 1.27
C ASP A 65 5.44 8.64 2.27
N CYS A 66 5.29 7.41 1.77
CA CYS A 66 4.92 6.26 2.60
C CYS A 66 5.94 5.93 3.71
N CYS A 67 7.18 6.41 3.60
CA CYS A 67 8.21 6.19 4.62
C CYS A 67 7.93 6.95 5.93
N LYS A 68 6.98 7.88 5.90
CA LYS A 68 6.46 8.59 7.08
C LYS A 68 5.22 7.93 7.68
N TRP A 69 4.66 6.90 7.04
CA TRP A 69 3.48 6.22 7.55
C TRP A 69 3.83 5.37 8.77
N GLU A 70 2.95 5.39 9.77
CA GLU A 70 3.08 4.56 10.96
C GLU A 70 3.15 3.08 10.57
N GLY A 71 4.11 2.37 11.17
CA GLY A 71 4.36 0.96 10.88
C GLY A 71 5.19 0.70 9.62
N VAL A 72 5.42 1.70 8.76
CA VAL A 72 6.26 1.57 7.56
C VAL A 72 7.67 2.08 7.85
N ARG A 73 8.69 1.29 7.47
CA ARG A 73 10.09 1.74 7.50
C ARG A 73 10.75 1.43 6.18
N CYS A 74 11.38 2.46 5.62
CA CYS A 74 12.14 2.38 4.38
C CYS A 74 13.65 2.29 4.64
N ASN A 75 14.38 1.90 3.60
CA ASN A 75 15.82 2.04 3.52
C ASN A 75 16.16 3.52 3.25
N ASN A 76 16.95 4.13 4.13
CA ASN A 76 17.27 5.56 4.07
C ASN A 76 18.12 5.98 2.85
N ARG A 77 18.67 5.02 2.10
CA ARG A 77 19.46 5.29 0.89
C ARG A 77 18.66 5.07 -0.40
N THR A 78 17.83 4.03 -0.42
CA THR A 78 17.14 3.59 -1.64
C THR A 78 15.64 3.91 -1.67
N GLY A 79 15.03 4.22 -0.51
CA GLY A 79 13.60 4.51 -0.41
C GLY A 79 12.69 3.29 -0.40
N HIS A 80 13.26 2.09 -0.62
CA HIS A 80 12.51 0.84 -0.58
C HIS A 80 11.95 0.55 0.82
N VAL A 81 10.70 0.12 0.89
CA VAL A 81 10.05 -0.39 2.10
C VAL A 81 10.73 -1.70 2.51
N ILE A 82 11.36 -1.70 3.68
CA ILE A 82 12.08 -2.85 4.23
C ILE A 82 11.37 -3.49 5.42
N LYS A 83 10.41 -2.78 6.02
CA LYS A 83 9.69 -3.24 7.20
C LYS A 83 8.26 -2.71 7.23
N LEU A 84 7.32 -3.63 7.47
CA LEU A 84 5.91 -3.35 7.72
C LEU A 84 5.52 -3.96 9.08
N LYS A 85 5.19 -3.11 10.05
CA LYS A 85 4.83 -3.49 11.42
C LYS A 85 3.45 -2.95 11.76
N LEU A 86 2.45 -3.83 11.71
CA LEU A 86 1.06 -3.54 12.06
C LEU A 86 0.58 -4.34 13.28
N ARG A 87 1.50 -4.83 14.11
CA ARG A 87 1.17 -5.49 15.38
C ARG A 87 0.20 -4.64 16.19
N ASN A 88 -0.88 -5.24 16.70
CA ASN A 88 -1.81 -4.54 17.59
C ASN A 88 -1.09 -4.12 18.89
N PRO A 89 -1.00 -2.80 19.18
CA PRO A 89 -0.37 -2.33 20.42
C PRO A 89 -1.28 -2.48 21.63
N TYR A 90 -2.60 -2.64 21.44
CA TYR A 90 -3.59 -2.77 22.49
C TYR A 90 -3.72 -4.25 22.85
N GLN A 91 -3.04 -4.66 23.93
CA GLN A 91 -3.18 -6.01 24.46
C GLN A 91 -4.61 -6.23 24.98
N ARG A 92 -5.18 -7.40 24.71
CA ARG A 92 -6.32 -7.89 25.48
C ARG A 92 -5.83 -8.08 26.91
N ASN A 93 -6.19 -7.16 27.82
CA ASN A 93 -5.93 -7.36 29.25
C ASN A 93 -6.51 -8.73 29.64
N LEU A 94 -5.68 -9.57 30.26
CA LEU A 94 -6.01 -10.95 30.65
C LEU A 94 -7.14 -11.00 31.71
N ASP A 95 -7.53 -9.85 32.25
CA ASP A 95 -8.50 -9.70 33.34
C ASP A 95 -9.97 -9.68 32.87
N GLY A 96 -10.25 -10.07 31.62
CA GLY A 96 -11.61 -10.29 31.12
C GLY A 96 -12.47 -9.04 30.90
N LEU A 97 -11.94 -7.84 31.16
CA LEU A 97 -12.65 -6.56 31.00
C LEU A 97 -12.50 -5.91 29.60
N ALA A 98 -11.88 -6.61 28.64
CA ALA A 98 -11.74 -6.10 27.28
C ALA A 98 -13.02 -6.32 26.46
N ALA A 99 -14.09 -5.60 26.80
CA ALA A 99 -15.27 -5.49 25.95
C ALA A 99 -14.97 -4.77 24.61
N ASP A 100 -13.76 -4.22 24.45
CA ASP A 100 -13.33 -3.37 23.34
C ASP A 100 -12.08 -3.91 22.60
N GLY A 101 -11.54 -5.07 22.97
CA GLY A 101 -10.32 -5.59 22.35
C GLY A 101 -10.46 -5.79 20.83
N ALA A 102 -11.65 -6.17 20.38
CA ALA A 102 -11.98 -6.36 18.97
C ALA A 102 -12.00 -5.04 18.16
N ALA A 103 -12.23 -3.88 18.79
CA ALA A 103 -12.26 -2.61 18.04
C ALA A 103 -10.88 -2.14 17.59
N TYR A 104 -9.81 -2.68 18.19
CA TYR A 104 -8.43 -2.32 17.86
C TYR A 104 -7.70 -3.34 16.99
N GLU A 105 -8.30 -4.52 16.81
CA GLU A 105 -7.76 -5.59 15.99
C GLU A 105 -7.97 -5.26 14.51
N ILE A 106 -6.89 -5.23 13.73
CA ILE A 106 -6.99 -5.21 12.26
C ILE A 106 -7.45 -6.60 11.80
N GLY A 107 -8.31 -6.64 10.79
CA GLY A 107 -8.75 -7.87 10.14
C GLY A 107 -8.80 -7.71 8.62
N GLY A 108 -9.68 -8.46 7.97
CA GLY A 108 -9.81 -8.47 6.51
C GLY A 108 -8.86 -9.47 5.85
N GLU A 109 -8.46 -9.16 4.61
CA GLU A 109 -7.64 -10.04 3.78
C GLU A 109 -6.17 -9.59 3.76
N ILE A 110 -5.26 -10.55 3.88
CA ILE A 110 -3.83 -10.33 3.63
C ILE A 110 -3.61 -10.37 2.11
N SER A 111 -3.66 -9.21 1.45
CA SER A 111 -3.65 -9.08 -0.01
C SER A 111 -2.29 -9.42 -0.67
N PRO A 112 -2.28 -10.03 -1.87
CA PRO A 112 -1.08 -10.24 -2.69
C PRO A 112 -0.34 -8.97 -3.10
N SER A 113 -0.91 -7.78 -2.91
CA SER A 113 -0.20 -6.51 -3.19
C SER A 113 1.13 -6.40 -2.42
N LEU A 114 1.28 -7.12 -1.31
CA LEU A 114 2.55 -7.24 -0.58
C LEU A 114 3.71 -7.77 -1.44
N LEU A 115 3.44 -8.48 -2.55
CA LEU A 115 4.47 -8.96 -3.49
C LEU A 115 5.20 -7.84 -4.23
N ASP A 116 4.61 -6.65 -4.32
CA ASP A 116 5.29 -5.47 -4.90
C ASP A 116 6.31 -4.86 -3.93
N LEU A 117 6.29 -5.25 -2.65
CA LEU A 117 7.28 -4.85 -1.63
C LEU A 117 8.49 -5.79 -1.67
N LYS A 118 9.22 -5.79 -2.79
CA LYS A 118 10.30 -6.77 -3.08
C LYS A 118 11.47 -6.76 -2.10
N HIS A 119 11.63 -5.68 -1.35
CA HIS A 119 12.70 -5.53 -0.35
C HIS A 119 12.21 -5.70 1.09
N LEU A 120 10.96 -6.16 1.28
CA LEU A 120 10.35 -6.34 2.58
C LEU A 120 11.01 -7.48 3.36
N SER A 121 11.91 -7.11 4.26
CA SER A 121 12.64 -8.06 5.11
C SER A 121 11.94 -8.38 6.44
N TYR A 122 10.90 -7.61 6.81
CA TYR A 122 10.18 -7.76 8.08
C TYR A 122 8.70 -7.46 7.90
N LEU A 123 7.85 -8.44 8.23
CA LEU A 123 6.39 -8.31 8.28
C LEU A 123 5.89 -8.76 9.66
N ASP A 124 5.17 -7.88 10.35
CA ASP A 124 4.57 -8.18 11.65
C ASP A 124 3.12 -7.75 11.68
N LEU A 125 2.23 -8.74 11.58
CA LEU A 125 0.78 -8.59 11.67
C LEU A 125 0.23 -9.18 12.98
N SER A 126 1.09 -9.42 13.97
CA SER A 126 0.72 -10.16 15.19
C SER A 126 -0.31 -9.41 16.06
N MET A 127 -1.02 -10.15 16.94
CA MET A 127 -2.04 -9.60 17.86
C MET A 127 -3.25 -8.94 17.17
N ASN A 128 -3.40 -9.16 15.86
CA ASN A 128 -4.59 -8.79 15.09
C ASN A 128 -5.54 -9.99 14.95
N ASN A 129 -6.71 -9.77 14.35
CA ASN A 129 -7.72 -10.80 14.18
C ASN A 129 -8.17 -10.89 12.72
N PHE A 130 -7.52 -11.79 11.99
CA PHE A 130 -7.85 -12.12 10.61
C PHE A 130 -8.86 -13.27 10.49
N GLY A 131 -9.73 -13.49 11.49
CA GLY A 131 -10.84 -14.44 11.40
C GLY A 131 -10.44 -15.91 11.15
N GLY A 132 -9.20 -16.29 11.49
CA GLY A 132 -8.70 -17.64 11.26
C GLY A 132 -8.42 -17.98 9.80
N ILE A 133 -8.18 -16.98 8.93
CA ILE A 133 -7.76 -17.24 7.55
C ILE A 133 -6.51 -18.11 7.50
N HIS A 134 -6.42 -18.92 6.43
CA HIS A 134 -5.19 -19.63 6.11
C HIS A 134 -4.11 -18.61 5.74
N ILE A 135 -2.87 -18.90 6.13
CA ILE A 135 -1.70 -18.10 5.71
C ILE A 135 -1.66 -18.11 4.18
N PRO A 136 -1.72 -16.96 3.49
CA PRO A 136 -1.71 -16.93 2.03
C PRO A 136 -0.42 -17.54 1.47
N ASN A 137 -0.55 -18.38 0.44
CA ASN A 137 0.58 -19.11 -0.14
C ASN A 137 1.68 -18.18 -0.68
N PHE A 138 1.31 -16.97 -1.11
CA PHE A 138 2.25 -15.99 -1.65
C PHE A 138 3.24 -15.45 -0.61
N ILE A 139 2.98 -15.62 0.70
CA ILE A 139 3.89 -15.17 1.76
C ILE A 139 5.27 -15.82 1.61
N GLY A 140 5.33 -17.06 1.11
CA GLY A 140 6.58 -17.75 0.80
C GLY A 140 7.35 -17.16 -0.38
N SER A 141 6.71 -16.32 -1.19
CA SER A 141 7.31 -15.65 -2.36
C SER A 141 7.85 -14.25 -2.05
N LEU A 142 7.76 -13.78 -0.80
CA LEU A 142 8.40 -12.53 -0.39
C LEU A 142 9.92 -12.75 -0.39
N GLU A 143 10.60 -12.14 -1.35
CA GLU A 143 12.05 -12.22 -1.48
C GLU A 143 12.77 -11.50 -0.33
N LYS A 144 14.01 -11.91 -0.05
CA LYS A 144 14.82 -11.41 1.06
C LYS A 144 16.03 -10.63 0.55
#